data_AF-A0AAU1SDP1-F1
#
_entry.id   AF-A0AAU1SDP1-F1
#
_cell.length_a   1.000
_cell.length_b   1.000
_cell.length_c   1.000
_cell.angle_alpha   90.00
_cell.angle_beta   90.00
_cell.angle_gamma   90.00
#
_symmetry.space_group_name_H-M   'P 1'
#
loop_
_entity.id
_entity.type
_entity.pdbx_description
1 polymer ?
#
loop_
_entity_poly.entity_id
_entity_poly.type
_entity_poly.pdbx_seq_one_letter_code
_entity_poly.pdbx_strand_id
1 'polypeptide(L)'
;MGGAQLLCAVLYAQLAMLAGEPYGRGYGGGIALLFWLVVMCVLGPFIAVLLGFAHSLLFTTPVMVASNIAGVRTRISAPWWALPAVGLLAAGYAVPISLLVGTSYAATFGWIAAAGVLPVGVAVFARMRQVSRVKVRLWALGPIVAAVTATFFVGASSPTYQPPALERAEYIGEWAGDGVRLELGEQGSVMAGKLPVHDGFDVVDRCSGHGTWEPEEADYGLRAGVALTIPDCKDAQLRWQVAGTDERPELFVLMGDPDAGNVAVLRKRGR
;
A
#
# COMPACT_ATOMS: atom_id res chain seq x y z
N MET A 1 -0.30 10.29 20.96
CA MET A 1 -0.30 11.02 19.66
C MET A 1 0.56 10.32 18.61
N GLY A 2 1.77 9.85 18.90
CA GLY A 2 2.59 9.10 17.92
C GLY A 2 1.96 7.81 17.36
N GLY A 3 1.07 7.15 18.10
CA GLY A 3 0.44 5.90 17.63
C GLY A 3 -0.53 6.01 16.47
N ALA A 4 -1.24 7.14 16.36
CA ALA A 4 -2.14 7.34 15.24
C ALA A 4 -1.38 7.53 13.92
N GLN A 5 -0.22 8.20 13.95
CA GLN A 5 0.58 8.48 12.75
C GLN A 5 1.18 7.21 12.12
N LEU A 6 1.60 6.26 12.95
CA LEU A 6 2.13 4.96 12.49
C LEU A 6 1.03 4.01 12.01
N LEU A 7 -0.14 3.98 12.68
CA LEU A 7 -1.34 3.29 12.17
C LEU A 7 -1.72 3.81 10.79
N CYS A 8 -1.70 5.12 10.64
CA CYS A 8 -1.94 5.80 9.38
C CYS A 8 -0.91 5.41 8.32
N ALA A 9 0.39 5.44 8.64
CA ALA A 9 1.44 5.06 7.70
C ALA A 9 1.29 3.59 7.23
N VAL A 10 0.96 2.67 8.13
CA VAL A 10 0.69 1.26 7.78
C VAL A 10 -0.54 1.13 6.90
N LEU A 11 -1.65 1.82 7.25
CA LEU A 11 -2.88 1.82 6.45
C LEU A 11 -2.62 2.39 5.04
N TYR A 12 -1.90 3.51 4.94
CA TYR A 12 -1.54 4.10 3.66
C TYR A 12 -0.66 3.17 2.81
N ALA A 13 0.40 2.60 3.38
CA ALA A 13 1.28 1.69 2.66
C ALA A 13 0.52 0.47 2.12
N GLN A 14 -0.43 -0.06 2.89
CA GLN A 14 -1.27 -1.19 2.48
C GLN A 14 -2.29 -0.80 1.41
N LEU A 15 -3.01 0.32 1.58
CA LEU A 15 -3.92 0.83 0.56
C LEU A 15 -3.19 1.13 -0.75
N ALA A 16 -1.98 1.70 -0.67
CA ALA A 16 -1.13 1.94 -1.83
C ALA A 16 -0.64 0.63 -2.49
N MET A 17 -0.31 -0.40 -1.70
CA MET A 17 0.03 -1.73 -2.23
C MET A 17 -1.16 -2.41 -2.91
N LEU A 18 -2.35 -2.33 -2.33
CA LEU A 18 -3.58 -2.87 -2.91
C LEU A 18 -3.98 -2.10 -4.18
N ALA A 19 -3.87 -0.77 -4.17
CA ALA A 19 -4.14 0.08 -5.32
C ALA A 19 -3.14 -0.14 -6.47
N GLY A 20 -1.93 -0.57 -6.13
CA GLY A 20 -0.85 -0.88 -7.07
C GLY A 20 -0.80 -2.33 -7.54
N GLU A 21 -1.73 -3.20 -7.14
CA GLU A 21 -1.71 -4.62 -7.54
C GLU A 21 -2.08 -4.74 -9.03
N PRO A 22 -1.14 -5.20 -9.90
CA PRO A 22 -1.30 -5.09 -11.33
C PRO A 22 -2.05 -6.26 -11.96
N TYR A 23 -2.57 -7.22 -11.20
CA TYR A 23 -3.29 -8.40 -11.68
C TYR A 23 -4.70 -8.54 -11.11
N GLY A 24 -5.18 -7.57 -10.33
CA GLY A 24 -6.48 -7.60 -9.68
C GLY A 24 -6.64 -8.70 -8.63
N ARG A 25 -5.54 -9.21 -8.05
CA ARG A 25 -5.61 -10.25 -7.01
C ARG A 25 -6.18 -9.72 -5.70
N GLY A 26 -7.13 -10.47 -5.13
CA GLY A 26 -7.65 -10.29 -3.78
C GLY A 26 -9.11 -9.87 -3.73
N TYR A 27 -9.64 -9.81 -2.51
CA TYR A 27 -10.98 -9.32 -2.22
C TYR A 27 -11.15 -7.93 -2.86
N GLY A 28 -11.99 -7.83 -3.90
CA GLY A 28 -12.22 -6.59 -4.65
C GLY A 28 -12.33 -5.39 -3.71
N GLY A 29 -11.83 -4.22 -4.12
CA GLY A 29 -11.43 -3.12 -3.21
C GLY A 29 -12.40 -2.79 -2.08
N GLY A 30 -13.72 -2.97 -2.27
CA GLY A 30 -14.72 -2.82 -1.21
C GLY A 30 -14.67 -3.85 -0.06
N ILE A 31 -14.45 -5.14 -0.34
CA ILE A 31 -14.38 -6.18 0.70
C ILE A 31 -13.06 -6.07 1.47
N ALA A 32 -11.94 -5.84 0.78
CA ALA A 32 -10.66 -5.55 1.44
C ALA A 32 -10.79 -4.32 2.36
N LEU A 33 -11.45 -3.26 1.89
CA LEU A 33 -11.72 -2.06 2.69
C LEU A 33 -12.57 -2.35 3.92
N LEU A 34 -13.65 -3.13 3.79
CA LEU A 34 -14.51 -3.51 4.93
C LEU A 34 -13.75 -4.37 5.95
N PHE A 35 -13.03 -5.39 5.51
CA PHE A 35 -12.20 -6.22 6.37
C PHE A 35 -11.17 -5.37 7.12
N TRP A 36 -10.47 -4.47 6.42
CA TRP A 36 -9.51 -3.57 7.04
C TRP A 36 -10.15 -2.59 8.01
N LEU A 37 -11.35 -2.09 7.72
CA LEU A 37 -12.08 -1.22 8.64
C LEU A 37 -12.39 -1.96 9.95
N VAL A 38 -12.81 -3.23 9.87
CA VAL A 38 -13.00 -4.09 11.05
C VAL A 38 -11.67 -4.31 11.78
N VAL A 39 -10.60 -4.66 11.08
CA VAL A 39 -9.26 -4.85 11.68
C VAL A 39 -8.80 -3.56 12.36
N MET A 40 -9.00 -2.39 11.78
CA MET A 40 -8.64 -1.10 12.37
C MET A 40 -9.55 -0.74 13.55
N CYS A 41 -10.84 -1.04 13.49
CA CYS A 41 -11.75 -0.83 14.63
C CYS A 41 -11.37 -1.71 15.82
N VAL A 42 -10.94 -2.95 15.58
CA VAL A 42 -10.59 -3.92 16.62
C VAL A 42 -9.16 -3.72 17.11
N LEU A 43 -8.16 -3.73 16.23
CA LEU A 43 -6.74 -3.65 16.56
C LEU A 43 -6.22 -2.22 16.70
N GLY A 44 -6.84 -1.25 16.02
CA GLY A 44 -6.41 0.14 16.03
C GLY A 44 -6.31 0.74 17.44
N PRO A 45 -7.29 0.54 18.36
CA PRO A 45 -7.16 0.98 19.74
C PRO A 45 -5.92 0.41 20.45
N PHE A 46 -5.64 -0.89 20.27
CA PHE A 46 -4.48 -1.55 20.88
C PHE A 46 -3.17 -1.01 20.33
N ILE A 47 -3.06 -0.90 19.01
CA ILE A 47 -1.88 -0.36 18.34
C ILE A 47 -1.67 1.11 18.75
N ALA A 48 -2.75 1.91 18.83
CA ALA A 48 -2.69 3.31 19.25
C ALA A 48 -2.20 3.44 20.71
N VAL A 49 -2.65 2.55 21.61
CA VAL A 49 -2.18 2.50 23.00
C VAL A 49 -0.71 2.10 23.05
N LEU A 50 -0.32 1.03 22.37
CA LEU A 50 1.05 0.51 22.34
C LEU A 50 2.03 1.57 21.83
N LEU A 51 1.70 2.20 20.70
CA LEU A 51 2.55 3.22 20.10
C LEU A 51 2.48 4.55 20.85
N GLY A 52 1.34 4.88 21.46
CA GLY A 52 1.24 6.01 22.38
C GLY A 52 2.14 5.83 23.60
N PHE A 53 2.21 4.61 24.14
CA PHE A 53 3.10 4.22 25.20
C PHE A 53 4.57 4.27 24.77
N ALA A 54 4.91 3.68 23.63
CA ALA A 54 6.26 3.73 23.06
C ALA A 54 6.73 5.18 22.83
N HIS A 55 5.87 6.03 22.26
CA HIS A 55 6.17 7.46 22.09
C HIS A 55 6.33 8.18 23.43
N SER A 56 5.52 7.84 24.44
CA SER A 56 5.68 8.40 25.79
C SER A 56 7.02 8.03 26.41
N LEU A 57 7.48 6.79 26.24
CA LEU A 57 8.76 6.32 26.76
C LEU A 57 9.95 6.90 26.01
N LEU A 58 9.87 6.94 24.68
CA LEU A 58 10.99 7.32 23.81
C LEU A 58 11.11 8.83 23.62
N PHE A 59 10.01 9.58 23.74
CA PHE A 59 9.96 11.01 23.45
C PHE A 59 9.49 11.83 24.65
N THR A 60 8.23 11.68 25.06
CA THR A 60 7.61 12.61 26.01
C THR A 60 8.31 12.60 27.37
N THR A 61 8.59 11.41 27.92
CA THR A 61 9.19 11.28 29.26
C THR A 61 10.62 11.79 29.30
N PRO A 62 11.53 11.38 28.38
CA PRO A 62 12.89 11.91 28.32
C PRO A 62 12.92 13.44 28.15
N VAL A 63 12.06 13.99 27.29
CA VAL A 63 11.94 15.44 27.10
C VAL A 63 11.53 16.12 28.41
N MET A 64 10.48 15.65 29.09
CA MET A 64 10.02 16.27 30.34
C MET A 64 11.08 16.18 31.45
N VAL A 65 11.82 15.07 31.55
CA VAL A 65 12.94 14.92 32.48
C VAL A 65 14.05 15.91 32.15
N ALA A 66 14.50 15.96 30.90
CA ALA A 66 15.54 16.88 30.43
C ALA A 66 15.15 18.34 30.66
N SER A 67 13.92 18.72 30.35
CA SER A 67 13.41 20.08 30.55
C SER A 67 13.31 20.47 32.02
N ASN A 68 12.93 19.54 32.91
CA ASN A 68 12.91 19.80 34.34
C ASN A 68 14.35 19.98 34.89
N ILE A 69 15.30 19.10 34.49
CA ILE A 69 16.71 19.20 34.88
C ILE A 69 17.31 20.54 34.42
N ALA A 70 17.09 20.90 33.16
CA ALA A 70 17.54 22.17 32.61
C ALA A 70 16.92 23.36 33.34
N GLY A 71 15.61 23.31 33.61
CA GLY A 71 14.91 24.37 34.32
C GLY A 71 15.43 24.61 35.74
N VAL A 72 15.72 23.53 36.49
CA VAL A 72 16.35 23.61 37.82
C VAL A 72 17.75 24.24 37.73
N ARG A 73 18.53 23.86 36.73
CA ARG A 73 19.93 24.31 36.58
C ARG A 73 20.03 25.77 36.12
N THR A 74 19.16 26.21 35.22
CA THR A 74 19.22 27.57 34.63
C THR A 74 18.29 28.57 35.30
N ARG A 75 17.48 28.14 36.27
CA ARG A 75 16.43 28.94 36.93
C ARG A 75 15.37 29.50 35.97
N ILE A 76 15.23 28.90 34.78
CA ILE A 76 14.18 29.23 33.80
C ILE A 76 13.11 28.14 33.91
N SER A 77 11.83 28.52 33.82
CA SER A 77 10.73 27.56 33.92
C SER A 77 10.87 26.41 32.91
N ALA A 78 10.72 25.17 33.39
CA ALA A 78 10.86 23.94 32.59
C ALA A 78 10.10 23.93 31.24
N PRO A 79 8.91 24.53 31.09
CA PRO A 79 8.23 24.64 29.79
C PRO A 79 9.08 25.21 28.65
N TRP A 80 9.95 26.20 28.94
CA TRP A 80 10.80 26.84 27.93
C TRP A 80 11.90 25.92 27.40
N TRP A 81 12.25 24.89 28.16
CA TRP A 81 13.25 23.89 27.78
C TRP A 81 12.66 22.70 27.00
N ALA A 82 11.35 22.65 26.80
CA ALA A 82 10.70 21.53 26.12
C ALA A 82 11.07 21.45 24.63
N LEU A 83 11.02 22.56 23.90
CA LEU A 83 11.34 22.57 22.47
C LEU A 83 12.83 22.28 22.19
N PRO A 84 13.80 22.89 22.91
CA PRO A 84 15.21 22.50 22.78
C PRO A 84 15.46 21.02 23.09
N ALA A 85 14.81 20.48 24.13
CA ALA A 85 14.95 19.07 24.48
C ALA A 85 14.37 18.13 23.41
N VAL A 86 13.24 18.48 22.78
CA VAL A 86 12.71 17.76 21.61
C VAL A 86 13.71 17.80 20.45
N GLY A 87 14.28 18.97 20.14
CA GLY A 87 15.27 19.12 19.08
C GLY A 87 16.51 18.25 19.32
N LEU A 88 17.04 18.27 20.53
CA LEU A 88 18.21 17.46 20.90
C LEU A 88 17.93 15.96 20.76
N LEU A 89 16.78 15.51 21.26
CA LEU A 89 16.39 14.11 21.20
C LEU A 89 16.11 13.65 19.76
N ALA A 90 15.47 14.51 18.96
CA ALA A 90 15.23 14.27 17.55
C ALA A 90 16.55 14.16 16.77
N ALA A 91 17.52 15.03 17.05
CA ALA A 91 18.86 14.95 16.46
C ALA A 91 19.55 13.63 16.82
N GLY A 92 19.46 13.19 18.08
CA GLY A 92 20.01 11.92 18.54
C GLY A 92 19.42 10.71 17.81
N TYR A 93 18.10 10.64 17.64
CA TYR A 93 17.44 9.55 16.93
C TYR A 93 17.62 9.62 15.40
N ALA A 94 17.78 10.81 14.84
CA ALA A 94 17.94 10.98 13.41
C ALA A 94 19.20 10.29 12.87
N VAL A 95 20.30 10.28 13.63
CA VAL A 95 21.57 9.64 13.21
C VAL A 95 21.40 8.14 12.90
N PRO A 96 20.99 7.27 13.83
CA PRO A 96 20.87 5.84 13.53
C PRO A 96 19.78 5.56 12.49
N ILE A 97 18.67 6.31 12.49
CA ILE A 97 17.57 6.09 11.53
C ILE A 97 18.01 6.49 10.11
N SER A 98 18.71 7.60 9.95
CA SER A 98 19.21 8.01 8.63
C SER A 98 20.20 7.01 8.07
N LEU A 99 21.06 6.44 8.93
CA LEU A 99 22.02 5.40 8.53
C LEU A 99 21.33 4.08 8.15
N LEU A 100 20.30 3.67 8.88
CA LEU A 100 19.58 2.43 8.61
C LEU A 100 18.69 2.50 7.37
N VAL A 101 18.05 3.64 7.11
CA VAL A 101 17.07 3.81 6.01
C VAL A 101 17.72 4.42 4.76
N GLY A 102 18.94 4.94 4.86
CA GLY A 102 19.61 5.63 3.74
C GLY A 102 18.97 6.97 3.39
N THR A 103 18.32 7.62 4.35
CA THR A 103 17.65 8.92 4.15
C THR A 103 18.55 10.09 4.52
N SER A 104 18.25 11.29 4.02
CA SER A 104 19.02 12.47 4.40
C SER A 104 18.77 12.80 5.89
N TYR A 105 19.85 13.01 6.64
CA TYR A 105 19.76 13.34 8.07
C TYR A 105 18.80 14.50 8.34
N ALA A 106 18.84 15.56 7.51
CA ALA A 106 17.97 16.71 7.65
C ALA A 106 16.48 16.35 7.50
N ALA A 107 16.12 15.48 6.54
CA ALA A 107 14.74 15.03 6.38
C ALA A 107 14.30 14.16 7.56
N THR A 108 15.15 13.21 7.99
CA THR A 108 14.88 12.35 9.14
C THR A 108 14.70 13.15 10.42
N PHE A 109 15.61 14.09 10.69
CA PHE A 109 15.53 15.02 11.82
C PHE A 109 14.26 15.85 11.77
N GLY A 110 13.93 16.45 10.63
CA GLY A 110 12.73 17.27 10.47
C GLY A 110 11.45 16.49 10.77
N TRP A 111 11.34 15.26 10.26
CA TRP A 111 10.21 14.38 10.53
C TRP A 111 10.08 14.01 12.00
N ILE A 112 11.18 13.59 12.63
CA ILE A 112 11.19 13.18 14.03
C ILE A 112 10.87 14.38 14.94
N ALA A 113 11.46 15.54 14.67
CA ALA A 113 11.20 16.77 15.41
C ALA A 113 9.73 17.19 15.28
N ALA A 114 9.17 17.19 14.07
CA ALA A 114 7.76 17.52 13.84
C ALA A 114 6.83 16.57 14.60
N ALA A 115 7.11 15.26 14.57
CA ALA A 115 6.33 14.25 15.30
C ALA A 115 6.42 14.40 16.82
N GLY A 116 7.55 14.90 17.35
CA GLY A 116 7.76 15.15 18.78
C GLY A 116 7.20 16.48 19.29
N VAL A 117 7.21 17.53 18.46
CA VAL A 117 6.78 18.89 18.85
C VAL A 117 5.31 18.95 19.24
N LEU A 118 4.42 18.36 18.43
CA LEU A 118 2.98 18.43 18.68
C LEU A 118 2.57 17.76 20.01
N PRO A 119 2.97 16.51 20.30
CA PRO A 119 2.61 15.84 21.55
C PRO A 119 3.21 16.52 22.78
N VAL A 120 4.48 16.95 22.70
CA VAL A 120 5.15 17.65 23.80
C VAL A 120 4.54 19.03 24.02
N GLY A 121 4.26 19.78 22.95
CA GLY A 121 3.63 21.09 23.01
C GLY A 121 2.26 21.03 23.69
N VAL A 122 1.43 20.05 23.33
CA VAL A 122 0.13 19.81 24.00
C VAL A 122 0.32 19.47 25.48
N ALA A 123 1.28 18.60 25.82
CA ALA A 123 1.54 18.23 27.22
C ALA A 123 2.02 19.43 28.05
N VAL A 124 2.92 20.25 27.51
CA VAL A 124 3.43 21.47 28.15
C VAL A 124 2.33 22.52 28.29
N PHE A 125 1.56 22.76 27.24
CA PHE A 125 0.42 23.69 27.27
C PHE A 125 -0.63 23.27 28.32
N ALA A 126 -1.00 22.00 28.33
CA ALA A 126 -1.92 21.45 29.31
C ALA A 126 -1.42 21.61 30.75
N ARG A 127 -0.12 21.37 30.98
CA ARG A 127 0.54 21.57 32.28
C ARG A 127 0.51 23.04 32.71
N MET A 128 0.84 23.96 31.80
CA MET A 128 0.82 25.40 32.10
C MET A 128 -0.58 25.93 32.39
N ARG A 129 -1.59 25.44 31.67
CA ARG A 129 -2.99 25.86 31.81
C ARG A 129 -3.77 25.06 32.87
N GLN A 130 -3.11 24.16 33.60
CA GLN A 130 -3.72 23.27 34.60
C GLN A 130 -4.98 22.56 34.07
N VAL A 131 -4.95 22.17 32.80
CA VAL A 131 -6.09 21.57 32.13
C VAL A 131 -6.36 20.19 32.73
N SER A 132 -7.62 19.90 33.02
CA SER A 132 -7.99 18.60 33.57
C SER A 132 -7.59 17.48 32.62
N ARG A 133 -7.16 16.34 33.17
CA ARG A 133 -6.71 15.17 32.38
C ARG A 133 -7.77 14.71 31.37
N VAL A 134 -9.05 14.87 31.69
CA VAL A 134 -10.18 14.56 30.80
C VAL A 134 -10.17 15.46 29.57
N LYS A 135 -10.01 16.78 29.74
CA LYS A 135 -9.93 17.73 28.62
C LYS A 135 -8.70 17.51 27.75
N VAL A 136 -7.55 17.18 28.34
CA VAL A 136 -6.33 16.84 27.58
C VAL A 136 -6.53 15.59 26.72
N ARG A 137 -7.19 14.56 27.27
CA ARG A 137 -7.53 13.33 26.52
C ARG A 137 -8.48 13.64 25.36
N LEU A 138 -9.51 14.47 25.57
CA LEU A 138 -10.42 14.92 24.51
C LEU A 138 -9.69 15.71 23.42
N TRP A 139 -8.79 16.63 23.79
CA TRP A 139 -7.99 17.40 22.83
C TRP A 139 -7.05 16.51 22.01
N ALA A 140 -6.56 15.41 22.59
CA ALA A 140 -5.72 14.48 21.88
C ALA A 140 -6.48 13.69 20.78
N LEU A 141 -7.81 13.58 20.86
CA LEU A 141 -8.62 12.90 19.84
C LEU A 141 -8.71 13.68 18.53
N GLY A 142 -8.79 15.01 18.58
CA GLY A 142 -8.91 15.86 17.39
C GLY A 142 -7.83 15.62 16.32
N PRO A 143 -6.53 15.70 16.65
CA PRO A 143 -5.46 15.45 15.68
C PRO A 143 -5.32 13.96 15.32
N ILE A 144 -5.79 13.03 16.17
CA ILE A 144 -5.85 11.60 15.82
C ILE A 144 -6.88 11.39 14.71
N VAL A 145 -8.09 11.93 14.88
CA VAL A 145 -9.15 11.87 13.87
C VAL A 145 -8.68 12.56 12.59
N ALA A 146 -8.09 13.76 12.69
CA ALA A 146 -7.57 14.48 11.52
C ALA A 146 -6.49 13.68 10.77
N ALA A 147 -5.56 13.02 11.50
CA ALA A 147 -4.52 12.18 10.89
C ALA A 147 -5.12 10.95 10.18
N VAL A 148 -6.02 10.22 10.85
CA VAL A 148 -6.71 9.05 10.27
C VAL A 148 -7.50 9.44 9.03
N THR A 149 -8.26 10.54 9.10
CA THR A 149 -9.03 11.06 7.97
C THR A 149 -8.10 11.47 6.83
N ALA A 150 -7.05 12.22 7.10
CA ALA A 150 -6.09 12.64 6.06
C ALA A 150 -5.43 11.44 5.38
N THR A 151 -5.01 10.44 6.14
CA THR A 151 -4.41 9.22 5.60
C THR A 151 -5.39 8.40 4.79
N PHE A 152 -6.64 8.27 5.26
CA PHE A 152 -7.69 7.63 4.48
C PHE A 152 -7.87 8.33 3.13
N PHE A 153 -8.00 9.66 3.13
CA PHE A 153 -8.14 10.42 1.89
C PHE A 153 -6.92 10.29 0.98
N VAL A 154 -5.70 10.37 1.51
CA VAL A 154 -4.46 10.24 0.74
C VAL A 154 -4.29 8.82 0.16
N GLY A 155 -4.69 7.78 0.90
CA GLY A 155 -4.70 6.39 0.40
C GLY A 155 -5.80 6.16 -0.63
N ALA A 156 -7.00 6.67 -0.39
CA ALA A 156 -8.13 6.60 -1.32
C ALA A 156 -7.89 7.41 -2.61
N SER A 157 -7.09 8.48 -2.53
CA SER A 157 -6.67 9.28 -3.69
C SER A 157 -5.35 8.82 -4.30
N SER A 158 -4.77 7.71 -3.82
CA SER A 158 -3.55 7.18 -4.43
C SER A 158 -3.85 6.75 -5.87
N PRO A 159 -2.91 6.97 -6.82
CA PRO A 159 -3.15 6.59 -8.21
C PRO A 159 -3.45 5.10 -8.28
N THR A 160 -4.67 4.74 -8.67
CA THR A 160 -5.02 3.35 -8.98
C THR A 160 -4.20 2.91 -10.17
N TYR A 161 -3.66 1.70 -10.13
CA TYR A 161 -3.00 1.10 -11.27
C TYR A 161 -3.90 1.18 -12.51
N GLN A 162 -3.39 1.79 -13.58
CA GLN A 162 -4.02 1.83 -14.89
C GLN A 162 -3.23 0.89 -15.80
N PRO A 163 -3.84 -0.19 -16.32
CA PRO A 163 -3.18 -1.06 -17.28
C PRO A 163 -2.87 -0.31 -18.58
N PRO A 164 -1.81 -0.69 -19.31
CA PRO A 164 -1.48 -0.06 -20.59
C PRO A 164 -2.61 -0.26 -21.59
N ALA A 165 -2.94 0.78 -22.34
CA ALA A 165 -3.90 0.68 -23.44
C ALA A 165 -3.16 0.18 -24.69
N LEU A 166 -3.45 -1.05 -25.11
CA LEU A 166 -2.81 -1.65 -26.27
C LEU A 166 -3.71 -1.51 -27.51
N GLU A 167 -3.13 -1.04 -28.60
CA GLU A 167 -3.74 -1.14 -29.91
C GLU A 167 -3.61 -2.56 -30.48
N ARG A 168 -4.45 -2.91 -31.46
CA ARG A 168 -4.43 -4.25 -32.10
C ARG A 168 -3.03 -4.65 -32.58
N ALA A 169 -2.28 -3.69 -33.14
CA ALA A 169 -0.90 -3.86 -33.59
C ALA A 169 0.04 -4.35 -32.47
N GLU A 170 -0.21 -3.90 -31.24
CA GLU A 170 0.66 -4.16 -30.09
C GLU A 170 0.42 -5.54 -29.46
N TYR A 171 -0.76 -6.13 -29.67
CA TYR A 171 -1.01 -7.52 -29.29
C TYR A 171 -0.27 -8.52 -30.18
N ILE A 172 0.04 -8.19 -31.43
CA ILE A 172 0.65 -9.13 -32.38
C ILE A 172 2.06 -9.54 -31.96
N GLY A 173 2.37 -10.83 -32.09
CA GLY A 173 3.66 -11.43 -31.76
C GLY A 173 3.56 -12.60 -30.78
N GLU A 174 4.71 -13.09 -30.33
CA GLU A 174 4.80 -14.19 -29.36
C GLU A 174 4.74 -13.64 -27.93
N TRP A 175 3.85 -14.21 -27.13
CA TRP A 175 3.72 -14.02 -25.69
C TRP A 175 4.02 -15.35 -24.99
N ALA A 176 4.88 -15.32 -23.98
CA ALA A 176 5.24 -16.52 -23.24
C ALA A 176 5.55 -16.23 -21.78
N GLY A 177 5.18 -17.17 -20.92
CA GLY A 177 5.43 -17.13 -19.49
C GLY A 177 4.63 -18.22 -18.78
N ASP A 178 5.07 -18.62 -17.59
CA ASP A 178 4.40 -19.64 -16.75
C ASP A 178 4.02 -20.95 -17.48
N GLY A 179 4.88 -21.34 -18.43
CA GLY A 179 4.72 -22.55 -19.24
C GLY A 179 3.66 -22.47 -20.33
N VAL A 180 3.02 -21.32 -20.53
CA VAL A 180 2.03 -21.04 -21.58
C VAL A 180 2.68 -20.19 -22.69
N ARG A 181 2.21 -20.38 -23.92
CA ARG A 181 2.61 -19.58 -25.08
C ARG A 181 1.39 -19.19 -25.92
N LEU A 182 1.36 -17.95 -26.39
CA LEU A 182 0.42 -17.45 -27.39
C LEU A 182 1.20 -16.79 -28.52
N GLU A 183 0.91 -17.14 -29.76
CA GLU A 183 1.40 -16.40 -30.93
C GLU A 183 0.20 -15.77 -31.63
N LEU A 184 0.10 -14.44 -31.53
CA LEU A 184 -1.01 -13.66 -32.05
C LEU A 184 -0.63 -13.07 -33.41
N GLY A 185 -1.30 -13.50 -34.48
CA GLY A 185 -1.06 -13.08 -35.86
C GLY A 185 -1.88 -11.85 -36.27
N GLU A 186 -1.39 -11.13 -37.27
CA GLU A 186 -1.97 -9.86 -37.76
C GLU A 186 -3.43 -9.97 -38.20
N GLN A 187 -3.78 -11.09 -38.83
CA GLN A 187 -5.11 -11.35 -39.38
C GLN A 187 -6.08 -11.97 -38.35
N GLY A 188 -5.74 -11.90 -37.06
CA GLY A 188 -6.55 -12.49 -35.99
C GLY A 188 -6.37 -14.00 -35.84
N SER A 189 -5.32 -14.60 -36.40
CA SER A 189 -4.97 -16.01 -36.16
C SER A 189 -4.21 -16.16 -34.84
N VAL A 190 -4.45 -17.24 -34.09
CA VAL A 190 -3.68 -17.57 -32.88
C VAL A 190 -3.16 -19.00 -32.93
N MET A 191 -1.92 -19.19 -32.49
CA MET A 191 -1.40 -20.49 -32.08
C MET A 191 -1.16 -20.46 -30.57
N ALA A 192 -1.88 -21.32 -29.83
CA ALA A 192 -1.75 -21.41 -28.39
C ALA A 192 -1.08 -22.71 -27.98
N GLY A 193 -0.18 -22.62 -27.00
CA GLY A 193 0.53 -23.73 -26.41
C GLY A 193 0.29 -23.80 -24.91
N LYS A 194 -0.12 -24.98 -24.44
CA LYS A 194 -0.25 -25.34 -23.02
C LYS A 194 -1.20 -24.45 -22.20
N LEU A 195 -2.28 -23.97 -22.82
CA LEU A 195 -3.37 -23.26 -22.14
C LEU A 195 -3.92 -24.09 -20.98
N PRO A 196 -4.11 -23.51 -19.79
CA PRO A 196 -4.68 -24.24 -18.66
C PRO A 196 -6.15 -24.59 -18.94
N VAL A 197 -6.52 -25.84 -18.68
CA VAL A 197 -7.90 -26.34 -18.70
C VAL A 197 -8.35 -26.51 -17.26
N HIS A 198 -9.53 -25.99 -16.94
CA HIS A 198 -10.02 -25.89 -15.57
C HIS A 198 -11.19 -26.83 -15.28
N ASP A 199 -11.19 -27.40 -14.07
CA ASP A 199 -12.37 -27.99 -13.44
C ASP A 199 -12.56 -27.31 -12.08
N GLY A 200 -13.58 -26.45 -11.99
CA GLY A 200 -13.73 -25.54 -10.85
C GLY A 200 -12.53 -24.61 -10.70
N PHE A 201 -11.79 -24.75 -9.59
CA PHE A 201 -10.62 -23.92 -9.29
C PHE A 201 -9.28 -24.60 -9.61
N ASP A 202 -9.30 -25.86 -10.03
CA ASP A 202 -8.08 -26.63 -10.28
C ASP A 202 -7.74 -26.64 -11.78
N VAL A 203 -6.44 -26.58 -12.08
CA VAL A 203 -5.94 -26.86 -13.44
C VAL A 203 -5.79 -28.36 -13.58
N VAL A 204 -6.65 -28.98 -14.38
CA VAL A 204 -6.69 -30.44 -14.54
C VAL A 204 -5.95 -30.93 -15.77
N ASP A 205 -5.80 -30.08 -16.79
CA ASP A 205 -5.11 -30.41 -18.04
C ASP A 205 -4.54 -29.17 -18.73
N ARG A 206 -3.85 -29.37 -19.87
CA ARG A 206 -3.31 -28.31 -20.71
C ARG A 206 -3.63 -28.57 -22.19
N CYS A 207 -4.23 -27.59 -22.84
CA CYS A 207 -4.58 -27.66 -24.25
C CYS A 207 -3.61 -26.86 -25.13
N SER A 208 -3.40 -27.31 -26.37
CA SER A 208 -2.68 -26.56 -27.41
C SER A 208 -3.46 -26.68 -28.71
N GLY A 209 -3.49 -25.62 -29.51
CA GLY A 209 -4.25 -25.61 -30.75
C GLY A 209 -4.15 -24.31 -31.52
N HIS A 210 -4.84 -24.28 -32.65
CA HIS A 210 -4.93 -23.11 -33.53
C HIS A 210 -6.36 -22.56 -33.53
N GLY A 211 -6.48 -21.26 -33.74
CA GLY A 211 -7.78 -20.61 -33.73
C GLY A 211 -7.72 -19.16 -34.14
N THR A 212 -8.67 -18.38 -33.65
CA THR A 212 -8.71 -16.93 -33.85
C THR A 212 -8.62 -16.17 -32.54
N TRP A 213 -8.23 -14.89 -32.62
CA TRP A 213 -8.23 -13.97 -31.50
C TRP A 213 -8.81 -12.62 -31.89
N GLU A 214 -9.34 -11.92 -30.89
CA GLU A 214 -9.80 -10.54 -31.02
C GLU A 214 -9.45 -9.74 -29.76
N PRO A 215 -9.15 -8.44 -29.90
CA PRO A 215 -9.07 -7.55 -28.75
C PRO A 215 -10.43 -7.47 -28.05
N GLU A 216 -10.39 -7.48 -26.73
CA GLU A 216 -11.56 -7.26 -25.88
C GLU A 216 -11.40 -5.93 -25.15
N GLU A 217 -12.47 -5.12 -25.12
CA GLU A 217 -12.51 -3.88 -24.34
C GLU A 217 -12.70 -4.18 -22.85
N ALA A 218 -12.38 -3.21 -22.00
CA ALA A 218 -12.64 -3.36 -20.56
C ALA A 218 -14.15 -3.42 -20.29
N ASP A 219 -14.56 -4.33 -19.40
CA ASP A 219 -15.94 -4.50 -18.94
C ASP A 219 -16.00 -4.51 -17.40
N TYR A 220 -17.19 -4.53 -16.81
CA TYR A 220 -17.36 -4.47 -15.36
C TYR A 220 -16.63 -5.62 -14.65
N GLY A 221 -15.50 -5.29 -14.00
CA GLY A 221 -14.65 -6.24 -13.29
C GLY A 221 -13.62 -6.96 -14.17
N LEU A 222 -13.56 -6.66 -15.47
CA LEU A 222 -12.58 -7.21 -16.41
C LEU A 222 -11.84 -6.09 -17.13
N ARG A 223 -10.53 -6.26 -17.30
CA ARG A 223 -9.71 -5.31 -18.06
C ARG A 223 -9.77 -5.63 -19.54
N ALA A 224 -9.38 -4.65 -20.35
CA ALA A 224 -9.10 -4.89 -21.76
C ALA A 224 -8.09 -6.03 -21.92
N GLY A 225 -8.19 -6.75 -23.02
CA GLY A 225 -7.53 -8.04 -23.17
C GLY A 225 -7.62 -8.62 -24.57
N VAL A 226 -7.46 -9.93 -24.64
CA VAL A 226 -7.70 -10.73 -25.84
C VAL A 226 -8.61 -11.90 -25.51
N ALA A 227 -9.62 -12.09 -26.35
CA ALA A 227 -10.45 -13.28 -26.38
C ALA A 227 -9.93 -14.23 -27.47
N LEU A 228 -9.78 -15.51 -27.12
CA LEU A 228 -9.31 -16.57 -27.98
C LEU A 228 -10.48 -17.49 -28.34
N THR A 229 -10.50 -17.98 -29.58
CA THR A 229 -11.43 -19.02 -30.02
C THR A 229 -10.63 -20.16 -30.60
N ILE A 230 -10.50 -21.26 -29.84
CA ILE A 230 -9.70 -22.43 -30.22
C ILE A 230 -10.59 -23.67 -30.13
N PRO A 231 -11.06 -24.22 -31.27
CA PRO A 231 -12.08 -25.27 -31.29
C PRO A 231 -11.74 -26.53 -30.48
N ASP A 232 -10.45 -26.89 -30.45
CA ASP A 232 -9.95 -28.09 -29.80
C ASP A 232 -9.73 -27.92 -28.28
N CYS A 233 -9.81 -26.68 -27.78
CA CYS A 233 -9.55 -26.34 -26.38
C CYS A 233 -10.83 -25.96 -25.63
N LYS A 234 -11.72 -26.94 -25.47
CA LYS A 234 -12.90 -26.80 -24.59
C LYS A 234 -12.44 -26.62 -23.14
N ASP A 235 -13.15 -25.76 -22.41
CA ASP A 235 -12.94 -25.48 -20.98
C ASP A 235 -11.53 -24.94 -20.64
N ALA A 236 -10.75 -24.56 -21.66
CA ALA A 236 -9.50 -23.86 -21.51
C ALA A 236 -9.71 -22.39 -21.17
N GLN A 237 -8.71 -21.77 -20.57
CA GLN A 237 -8.71 -20.34 -20.34
C GLN A 237 -8.49 -19.57 -21.65
N LEU A 238 -9.59 -19.06 -22.20
CA LEU A 238 -9.62 -18.39 -23.50
C LEU A 238 -9.65 -16.85 -23.42
N ARG A 239 -9.67 -16.26 -22.22
CA ARG A 239 -9.63 -14.81 -22.03
C ARG A 239 -8.37 -14.41 -21.25
N TRP A 240 -7.60 -13.49 -21.81
CA TRP A 240 -6.35 -12.98 -21.23
C TRP A 240 -6.44 -11.46 -21.11
N GLN A 241 -6.12 -10.92 -19.94
CA GLN A 241 -6.25 -9.50 -19.63
C GLN A 241 -4.90 -8.79 -19.72
N VAL A 242 -4.91 -7.48 -19.97
CA VAL A 242 -3.71 -6.66 -20.03
C VAL A 242 -3.27 -6.20 -18.64
N ALA A 243 -1.96 -6.29 -18.39
CA ALA A 243 -1.25 -5.75 -17.24
C ALA A 243 0.15 -5.23 -17.66
N GLY A 244 1.04 -4.99 -16.70
CA GLY A 244 2.38 -4.47 -16.92
C GLY A 244 2.42 -2.95 -17.04
N THR A 245 3.31 -2.44 -17.90
CA THR A 245 3.48 -1.00 -18.17
C THR A 245 3.49 -0.76 -19.67
N ASP A 246 3.36 0.49 -20.12
CA ASP A 246 3.43 0.84 -21.56
C ASP A 246 4.70 0.30 -22.24
N GLU A 247 5.84 0.35 -21.54
CA GLU A 247 7.13 -0.14 -22.05
C GLU A 247 7.22 -1.68 -22.09
N ARG A 248 6.54 -2.35 -21.15
CA ARG A 248 6.63 -3.79 -20.87
C ARG A 248 5.24 -4.32 -20.58
N PRO A 249 4.38 -4.42 -21.61
CA PRO A 249 3.03 -4.94 -21.44
C PRO A 249 3.08 -6.42 -21.12
N GLU A 250 2.09 -6.87 -20.37
CA GLU A 250 1.90 -8.26 -19.98
C GLU A 250 0.47 -8.70 -20.32
N LEU A 251 0.31 -9.96 -20.71
CA LEU A 251 -0.99 -10.62 -20.76
C LEU A 251 -1.07 -11.57 -19.57
N PHE A 252 -2.14 -11.52 -18.80
CA PHE A 252 -2.27 -12.38 -17.64
C PHE A 252 -3.64 -13.03 -17.57
N VAL A 253 -3.71 -14.08 -16.75
CA VAL A 253 -4.98 -14.65 -16.34
C VAL A 253 -4.95 -15.14 -14.90
N LEU A 254 -6.02 -14.86 -14.19
CA LEU A 254 -6.29 -15.39 -12.86
C LEU A 254 -6.79 -16.83 -12.99
N MET A 255 -6.15 -17.75 -12.27
CA MET A 255 -6.42 -19.18 -12.26
C MET A 255 -6.83 -19.61 -10.86
N GLY A 256 -7.92 -20.35 -10.77
CA GLY A 256 -8.43 -20.87 -9.51
C GLY A 256 -9.28 -19.86 -8.74
N ASP A 257 -9.26 -19.96 -7.41
CA ASP A 257 -10.07 -19.13 -6.52
C ASP A 257 -9.76 -17.64 -6.76
N PRO A 258 -10.74 -16.77 -7.07
CA PRO A 258 -10.48 -15.34 -7.22
C PRO A 258 -9.82 -14.68 -6.00
N ASP A 259 -9.96 -15.26 -4.80
CA ASP A 259 -9.40 -14.73 -3.56
C ASP A 259 -7.96 -15.21 -3.26
N ALA A 260 -7.55 -16.36 -3.82
CA ALA A 260 -6.25 -17.00 -3.54
C ALA A 260 -5.59 -17.61 -4.79
N GLY A 261 -6.03 -17.18 -5.97
CA GLY A 261 -5.73 -17.80 -7.24
C GLY A 261 -4.30 -17.57 -7.70
N ASN A 262 -3.82 -18.54 -8.46
CA ASN A 262 -2.58 -18.39 -9.21
C ASN A 262 -2.79 -17.40 -10.36
N VAL A 263 -1.71 -16.80 -10.85
CA VAL A 263 -1.75 -15.96 -12.05
C VAL A 263 -0.72 -16.54 -12.99
N ALA A 264 -1.14 -16.76 -14.23
CA ALA A 264 -0.21 -16.98 -15.32
C ALA A 264 0.01 -15.63 -15.99
N VAL A 265 1.27 -15.20 -16.08
CA VAL A 265 1.71 -13.96 -16.70
C VAL A 265 2.53 -14.31 -17.94
N LEU A 266 2.15 -13.73 -19.07
CA LEU A 266 2.85 -13.82 -20.34
C LEU A 266 3.50 -12.48 -20.65
N ARG A 267 4.74 -12.55 -21.10
CA ARG A 267 5.47 -11.38 -21.60
C ARG A 267 5.71 -11.53 -23.08
N LYS A 268 5.68 -10.41 -23.78
CA LYS A 268 6.01 -10.37 -25.20
C LYS A 268 7.49 -10.75 -25.39
N ARG A 269 7.78 -11.66 -26.31
CA ARG A 269 9.15 -12.02 -26.69
C ARG A 269 9.63 -11.13 -27.84
N GLY A 270 10.87 -10.64 -27.74
CA GLY A 270 11.55 -9.94 -28.83
C GLY A 270 11.45 -8.41 -28.83
N ARG A 271 11.49 -7.76 -27.66
CA ARG A 271 12.01 -6.39 -27.53
C ARG A 271 13.36 -6.41 -26.84
#